data_AF-A0A958L200-F1
#
_entry.id   AF-A0A958L200-F1
#
_cell.length_a   1.000
_cell.length_b   1.000
_cell.length_c   1.000
_cell.angle_alpha   90.00
_cell.angle_beta   90.00
_cell.angle_gamma   90.00
#
_symmetry.space_group_name_H-M   'P 1'
#
loop_
_entity.id
_entity.type
_entity.pdbx_description
1 polymer ?
#
loop_
_entity_poly.entity_id
_entity_poly.type
_entity_poly.pdbx_seq_one_letter_code
_entity_poly.pdbx_strand_id
1 'polypeptide(L)'
;MRYLSLFIFFFFFPAFIGPVVALGCPDIDGLVDYNCDGEIRIAIAGDSIVRGVGDEEEIGYPGRLELLVPGVKVANIGVPGITCAGLRRGFIRHIDRGKETTRKTRDIDYFLVECGTNDYWNRNPASFTTRDIRRLKKYLEKKLREMYGVSPIVVTSTLPPTKRDFQNPFLAEVNSLLRQNPRYFGVEIFFDRFDTSIISDDLLHPNGAGYQRMARYVKGRVQHKLSSRLAAKKRHDRDNDGIFDELEPLRFSTDPTKTDTDGDTLSDGDEVFVYFTDPLNEDSDGDEISDGEEIEKGTDPNTPTNSSSVP
;
A
#
# COMPACT_ATOMS: atom_id res chain seq x y z
N MET A 1 -24.89 23.97 -59.57
CA MET A 1 -23.77 23.35 -58.83
C MET A 1 -24.37 22.43 -57.79
N ARG A 2 -23.96 21.16 -57.78
CA ARG A 2 -24.58 20.06 -57.03
C ARG A 2 -24.23 20.15 -55.54
N TYR A 3 -25.24 20.09 -54.67
CA TYR A 3 -25.06 19.81 -53.24
C TYR A 3 -24.80 18.31 -53.09
N LEU A 4 -23.63 17.95 -52.57
CA LEU A 4 -23.26 16.58 -52.24
C LEU A 4 -23.62 16.35 -50.77
N SER A 5 -24.69 15.59 -50.51
CA SER A 5 -25.04 15.13 -49.17
C SER A 5 -24.01 14.09 -48.70
N LEU A 6 -23.25 14.41 -47.67
CA LEU A 6 -22.33 13.48 -47.01
C LEU A 6 -23.11 12.69 -45.94
N PHE A 7 -23.59 11.51 -46.31
CA PHE A 7 -24.06 10.51 -45.34
C PHE A 7 -22.83 9.91 -44.65
N ILE A 8 -22.60 10.28 -43.40
CA ILE A 8 -21.64 9.60 -42.53
C ILE A 8 -22.37 8.38 -41.96
N PHE A 9 -22.09 7.20 -42.51
CA PHE A 9 -22.42 5.93 -41.85
C PHE A 9 -21.49 5.79 -40.63
N PHE A 10 -22.04 5.93 -39.43
CA PHE A 10 -21.41 5.39 -38.23
C PHE A 10 -21.53 3.87 -38.30
N PHE A 11 -20.46 3.19 -38.69
CA PHE A 11 -20.31 1.78 -38.38
C PHE A 11 -20.11 1.68 -36.87
N PHE A 12 -21.13 1.20 -36.15
CA PHE A 12 -20.95 0.59 -34.85
C PHE A 12 -20.04 -0.63 -35.07
N PHE A 13 -18.76 -0.51 -34.70
CA PHE A 13 -17.99 -1.69 -34.38
C PHE A 13 -18.54 -2.21 -33.06
N PRO A 14 -18.95 -3.48 -32.93
CA PRO A 14 -19.05 -4.08 -31.61
C PRO A 14 -17.63 -4.03 -31.05
N ALA A 15 -17.43 -3.30 -29.96
CA ALA A 15 -16.25 -3.48 -29.16
C ALA A 15 -16.28 -4.95 -28.73
N PHE A 16 -15.42 -5.78 -29.32
CA PHE A 16 -15.02 -7.02 -28.70
C PHE A 16 -14.40 -6.61 -27.37
N ILE A 17 -15.22 -6.61 -26.31
CA ILE A 17 -14.74 -6.65 -24.95
C ILE A 17 -14.19 -8.07 -24.83
N GLY A 18 -12.91 -8.23 -25.16
CA GLY A 18 -12.20 -9.43 -24.73
C GLY A 18 -12.31 -9.51 -23.20
N PRO A 19 -12.24 -10.71 -22.61
CA PRO A 19 -12.34 -10.87 -21.15
C PRO A 19 -11.39 -9.86 -20.52
N VAL A 20 -11.94 -9.01 -19.66
CA VAL A 20 -11.19 -8.00 -18.93
C VAL A 20 -10.48 -8.76 -17.82
N VAL A 21 -9.48 -9.59 -18.16
CA VAL A 21 -8.76 -10.39 -17.18
C VAL A 21 -8.28 -9.45 -16.08
N ALA A 22 -8.87 -9.55 -14.89
CA ALA A 22 -8.48 -8.75 -13.75
C ALA A 22 -7.00 -9.00 -13.49
N LEU A 23 -6.18 -7.96 -13.66
CA LEU A 23 -4.75 -8.00 -13.44
C LEU A 23 -4.46 -7.93 -11.93
N GLY A 24 -4.88 -8.93 -11.15
CA GLY A 24 -4.65 -8.94 -9.70
C GLY A 24 -5.50 -7.91 -8.94
N CYS A 25 -5.34 -7.85 -7.60
CA CYS A 25 -5.83 -6.71 -6.80
C CYS A 25 -5.49 -5.39 -7.52
N PRO A 26 -6.43 -4.45 -7.67
CA PRO A 26 -6.26 -3.30 -8.54
C PRO A 26 -5.03 -2.45 -8.17
N ASP A 27 -4.23 -2.12 -9.17
CA ASP A 27 -3.20 -1.09 -9.05
C ASP A 27 -3.86 0.30 -9.01
N ILE A 28 -3.66 1.03 -7.91
CA ILE A 28 -4.17 2.40 -7.74
C ILE A 28 -3.00 3.37 -7.86
N ASP A 29 -2.91 4.09 -8.99
CA ASP A 29 -1.82 5.04 -9.30
C ASP A 29 -0.41 4.42 -9.14
N GLY A 30 -0.24 3.17 -9.63
CA GLY A 30 1.02 2.42 -9.54
C GLY A 30 1.34 1.90 -8.14
N LEU A 31 0.36 1.86 -7.23
CA LEU A 31 0.44 1.22 -5.93
C LEU A 31 -0.46 -0.02 -5.94
N VAL A 32 0.13 -1.16 -5.64
CA VAL A 32 -0.61 -2.41 -5.45
C VAL A 32 -1.45 -2.30 -4.17
N ASP A 33 -2.75 -2.52 -4.28
CA ASP A 33 -3.62 -2.81 -3.13
C ASP A 33 -3.34 -4.23 -2.67
N TYR A 34 -2.75 -4.40 -1.49
CA TYR A 34 -2.31 -5.72 -1.02
C TYR A 34 -3.40 -6.55 -0.40
N ASN A 35 -4.51 -5.91 -0.09
CA ASN A 35 -5.60 -6.51 0.65
C ASN A 35 -6.92 -6.52 -0.14
N CYS A 36 -6.90 -6.04 -1.40
CA CYS A 36 -8.00 -6.06 -2.36
C CYS A 36 -9.26 -5.40 -1.78
N ASP A 37 -9.13 -4.23 -1.15
CA ASP A 37 -10.26 -3.50 -0.57
C ASP A 37 -10.54 -2.13 -1.21
N GLY A 38 -9.85 -1.83 -2.32
CA GLY A 38 -10.03 -0.63 -3.11
C GLY A 38 -9.43 0.63 -2.49
N GLU A 39 -8.71 0.53 -1.36
CA GLU A 39 -8.12 1.67 -0.68
C GLU A 39 -6.64 1.43 -0.35
N ILE A 40 -5.75 2.27 -0.90
CA ILE A 40 -4.34 2.22 -0.50
C ILE A 40 -4.13 2.92 0.84
N ARG A 41 -3.66 2.18 1.84
CA ARG A 41 -3.30 2.73 3.16
C ARG A 41 -1.82 2.53 3.46
N ILE A 42 -1.16 3.64 3.80
CA ILE A 42 0.24 3.68 4.17
C ILE A 42 0.37 4.05 5.64
N ALA A 43 0.96 3.20 6.45
CA ALA A 43 1.37 3.55 7.81
C ALA A 43 2.85 3.92 7.84
N ILE A 44 3.17 5.05 8.45
CA ILE A 44 4.55 5.51 8.62
C ILE A 44 4.81 5.68 10.11
N ALA A 45 5.70 4.87 10.66
CA ALA A 45 6.02 4.86 12.07
C ALA A 45 7.45 5.30 12.34
N GLY A 46 7.61 6.18 13.32
CA GLY A 46 8.92 6.70 13.67
C GLY A 46 8.90 7.71 14.79
N ASP A 47 9.87 8.61 14.77
CA ASP A 47 10.08 9.59 15.83
C ASP A 47 9.55 10.99 15.49
N SER A 48 10.25 12.04 15.95
CA SER A 48 9.90 13.43 15.67
C SER A 48 10.01 13.77 14.18
N ILE A 49 10.87 13.08 13.42
CA ILE A 49 10.98 13.30 11.97
C ILE A 49 9.69 12.85 11.29
N VAL A 50 9.18 11.65 11.60
CA VAL A 50 7.87 11.18 11.10
C VAL A 50 6.74 12.08 11.57
N ARG A 51 6.76 12.51 12.83
CA ARG A 51 5.75 13.41 13.40
C ARG A 51 5.63 14.72 12.61
N GLY A 52 6.73 15.22 12.04
CA GLY A 52 6.78 16.52 11.39
C GLY A 52 7.29 17.64 12.29
N VAL A 53 8.12 17.35 13.29
CA VAL A 53 8.74 18.43 14.10
C VAL A 53 9.63 19.28 13.19
N GLY A 54 9.64 20.61 13.36
CA GLY A 54 10.37 21.53 12.48
C GLY A 54 9.63 21.88 11.18
N ASP A 55 8.45 21.29 10.97
CA ASP A 55 7.50 21.65 9.94
C ASP A 55 6.53 22.72 10.43
N GLU A 56 6.41 23.83 9.71
CA GLU A 56 5.44 24.90 10.03
C GLU A 56 3.99 24.41 9.92
N GLU A 57 3.74 23.44 9.03
CA GLU A 57 2.42 22.84 8.80
C GLU A 57 2.14 21.66 9.76
N GLU A 58 3.13 21.21 10.54
CA GLU A 58 3.06 20.07 11.48
C GLU A 58 2.54 18.73 10.88
N ILE A 59 2.63 18.55 9.55
CA ILE A 59 2.18 17.33 8.85
C ILE A 59 3.33 16.40 8.46
N GLY A 60 4.56 16.92 8.45
CA GLY A 60 5.78 16.20 8.10
C GLY A 60 5.79 15.70 6.65
N TYR A 61 6.64 14.71 6.36
CA TYR A 61 6.59 14.01 5.07
C TYR A 61 5.41 13.04 4.93
N PRO A 62 4.84 12.44 6.00
CA PRO A 62 3.65 11.59 5.87
C PRO A 62 2.43 12.34 5.35
N GLY A 63 2.06 13.47 5.96
CA GLY A 63 0.89 14.21 5.48
C GLY A 63 1.11 14.84 4.11
N ARG A 64 2.34 15.27 3.79
CA ARG A 64 2.67 15.69 2.42
C ARG A 64 2.60 14.55 1.41
N LEU A 65 2.91 13.32 1.80
CA LEU A 65 2.78 12.15 0.93
C LEU A 65 1.30 11.91 0.58
N GLU A 66 0.42 11.98 1.58
CA GLU A 66 -1.03 11.87 1.39
C GLU A 66 -1.56 12.92 0.40
N LEU A 67 -1.12 14.18 0.54
CA LEU A 67 -1.48 15.26 -0.40
C LEU A 67 -0.90 15.07 -1.81
N LEU A 68 0.23 14.37 -1.95
CA LEU A 68 0.92 14.15 -3.22
C LEU A 68 0.41 12.96 -4.02
N VAL A 69 -0.31 12.02 -3.37
CA VAL A 69 -0.81 10.79 -3.99
C VAL A 69 -2.32 10.70 -3.76
N PRO A 70 -3.14 11.17 -4.72
CA PRO A 70 -4.60 11.13 -4.61
C PRO A 70 -5.11 9.72 -4.30
N GLY A 71 -6.11 9.60 -3.42
CA GLY A 71 -6.74 8.32 -3.08
C GLY A 71 -6.00 7.48 -2.03
N VAL A 72 -4.77 7.83 -1.66
CA VAL A 72 -4.04 7.17 -0.57
C VAL A 72 -4.41 7.77 0.77
N LYS A 73 -4.57 6.93 1.81
CA LYS A 73 -4.65 7.36 3.20
C LYS A 73 -3.33 7.11 3.92
N VAL A 74 -2.80 8.11 4.63
CA VAL A 74 -1.51 7.98 5.33
C VAL A 74 -1.66 8.11 6.84
N ALA A 75 -1.39 7.03 7.56
CA ALA A 75 -1.32 7.04 9.02
C ALA A 75 0.07 7.52 9.49
N ASN A 76 0.14 8.74 10.03
CA ASN A 76 1.33 9.28 10.68
C ASN A 76 1.43 8.78 12.15
N ILE A 77 2.35 7.87 12.42
CA ILE A 77 2.62 7.28 13.73
C ILE A 77 3.97 7.76 14.27
N GLY A 78 4.22 9.07 14.16
CA GLY A 78 5.40 9.73 14.69
C GLY A 78 5.29 10.01 16.19
N VAL A 79 6.25 9.52 16.97
CA VAL A 79 6.33 9.75 18.43
C VAL A 79 7.65 10.44 18.77
N PRO A 80 7.65 11.77 19.02
CA PRO A 80 8.87 12.50 19.35
C PRO A 80 9.67 11.85 20.49
N GLY A 81 10.98 11.75 20.30
CA GLY A 81 11.90 11.16 21.28
C GLY A 81 11.90 9.63 21.35
N ILE A 82 11.05 8.93 20.58
CA ILE A 82 11.02 7.47 20.61
C ILE A 82 12.30 6.88 20.01
N THR A 83 12.83 5.85 20.67
CA THR A 83 13.92 5.02 20.16
C THR A 83 13.37 3.84 19.35
N CYS A 84 14.17 3.18 18.53
CA CYS A 84 13.73 1.97 17.81
C CYS A 84 13.22 0.87 18.76
N ALA A 85 13.90 0.67 19.88
CA ALA A 85 13.45 -0.28 20.91
C ALA A 85 12.14 0.16 21.58
N GLY A 86 11.94 1.46 21.76
CA GLY A 86 10.68 2.05 22.23
C GLY A 86 9.53 1.79 21.26
N LEU A 87 9.75 2.09 19.98
CA LEU A 87 8.78 1.89 18.90
C LEU A 87 8.35 0.43 18.80
N ARG A 88 9.31 -0.50 18.82
CA ARG A 88 9.04 -1.94 18.80
C ARG A 88 8.19 -2.40 19.99
N ARG A 89 8.51 -1.96 21.20
CA ARG A 89 7.71 -2.26 22.40
C ARG A 89 6.33 -1.58 22.34
N GLY A 90 6.23 -0.42 21.70
CA GLY A 90 4.98 0.26 21.39
C GLY A 90 4.07 -0.65 20.57
N PHE A 91 4.52 -1.08 19.39
CA PHE A 91 3.75 -1.96 18.51
C PHE A 91 3.35 -3.27 19.18
N ILE A 92 4.28 -3.96 19.85
CA ILE A 92 3.97 -5.19 20.59
C ILE A 92 2.82 -4.96 21.58
N ARG A 93 2.84 -3.85 22.33
CA ARG A 93 1.78 -3.57 23.31
C ARG A 93 0.44 -3.20 22.68
N HIS A 94 0.41 -2.59 21.50
CA HIS A 94 -0.84 -2.12 20.89
C HIS A 94 -1.47 -3.18 19.97
N ILE A 95 -0.65 -3.89 19.19
CA ILE A 95 -1.09 -4.97 18.31
C ILE A 95 -1.47 -6.21 19.14
N ASP A 96 -0.60 -6.71 20.02
CA ASP A 96 -0.88 -7.97 20.74
C ASP A 96 -1.95 -7.83 21.85
N ARG A 97 -2.32 -6.60 22.26
CA ARG A 97 -3.30 -6.38 23.35
C ARG A 97 -4.65 -5.83 22.88
N GLY A 98 -4.91 -5.82 21.57
CA GLY A 98 -6.25 -5.62 21.01
C GLY A 98 -6.91 -4.26 21.29
N LYS A 99 -6.14 -3.19 21.47
CA LYS A 99 -6.70 -1.83 21.52
C LYS A 99 -6.98 -1.35 20.10
N GLU A 100 -8.11 -0.67 19.87
CA GLU A 100 -8.61 0.08 18.69
C GLU A 100 -7.63 0.35 17.52
N THR A 101 -6.36 0.65 17.81
CA THR A 101 -5.18 0.45 16.93
C THR A 101 -5.22 -0.81 16.04
N THR A 102 -5.70 -1.97 16.51
CA THR A 102 -5.81 -3.20 15.70
C THR A 102 -6.79 -3.09 14.53
N ARG A 103 -7.78 -2.18 14.59
CA ARG A 103 -8.66 -1.89 13.45
C ARG A 103 -7.97 -0.94 12.46
N LYS A 104 -7.32 0.11 12.95
CA LYS A 104 -6.58 1.08 12.09
C LYS A 104 -5.34 0.50 11.41
N THR A 105 -4.82 -0.63 11.89
CA THR A 105 -3.69 -1.34 11.27
C THR A 105 -4.08 -2.51 10.37
N ARG A 106 -5.38 -2.82 10.27
CA ARG A 106 -5.86 -4.02 9.59
C ARG A 106 -5.68 -3.96 8.08
N ASP A 107 -6.01 -2.82 7.52
CA ASP A 107 -6.11 -2.67 6.07
C ASP A 107 -4.90 -1.86 5.54
N ILE A 108 -3.73 -1.98 6.20
CA ILE A 108 -2.49 -1.32 5.75
C ILE A 108 -1.87 -2.15 4.63
N ASP A 109 -1.54 -1.50 3.51
CA ASP A 109 -0.81 -2.11 2.39
C ASP A 109 0.70 -1.89 2.50
N TYR A 110 1.09 -0.69 2.93
CA TYR A 110 2.49 -0.28 3.05
C TYR A 110 2.79 0.16 4.48
N PHE A 111 3.84 -0.42 5.06
CA PHE A 111 4.32 -0.04 6.38
C PHE A 111 5.76 0.48 6.30
N LEU A 112 5.95 1.78 6.49
CA LEU A 112 7.26 2.41 6.53
C LEU A 112 7.75 2.56 7.97
N VAL A 113 9.00 2.18 8.23
CA VAL A 113 9.65 2.37 9.54
C VAL A 113 10.87 3.26 9.38
N GLU A 114 10.86 4.39 10.10
CA GLU A 114 11.98 5.31 10.24
C GLU A 114 12.26 5.50 11.75
N CYS A 115 13.37 4.98 12.24
CA CYS A 115 13.76 5.18 13.64
C CYS A 115 15.26 5.00 13.80
N GLY A 116 15.83 5.69 14.80
CA GLY A 116 17.20 5.44 15.25
C GLY A 116 17.94 6.70 15.67
N THR A 117 17.45 7.89 15.29
CA THR A 117 18.06 9.17 15.64
C THR A 117 18.18 9.35 17.16
N ASN A 118 17.12 9.02 17.91
CA ASN A 118 17.12 9.10 19.38
C ASN A 118 17.96 8.01 20.07
N ASP A 119 18.30 6.93 19.37
CA ASP A 119 19.07 5.82 19.96
C ASP A 119 20.50 6.24 20.32
N TYR A 120 21.01 7.31 19.71
CA TYR A 120 22.28 7.96 20.08
C TYR A 120 22.40 8.18 21.59
N TRP A 121 21.32 8.65 22.23
CA TRP A 121 21.32 8.99 23.65
C TRP A 121 21.46 7.78 24.57
N ASN A 122 21.22 6.56 24.06
CA ASN A 122 21.43 5.33 24.82
C ASN A 122 22.91 4.98 24.98
N ARG A 123 23.82 5.65 24.24
CA ARG A 123 25.28 5.40 24.23
C ARG A 123 25.66 3.94 23.94
N ASN A 124 24.78 3.23 23.22
CA ASN A 124 25.05 1.88 22.72
C ASN A 124 25.69 1.95 21.33
N PRO A 125 26.42 0.90 20.90
CA PRO A 125 26.89 0.79 19.52
C PRO A 125 25.73 0.82 18.51
N ALA A 126 25.98 1.37 17.31
CA ALA A 126 24.98 1.47 16.23
C ALA A 126 24.32 0.12 15.84
N SER A 127 25.03 -0.98 16.06
CA SER A 127 24.52 -2.34 15.84
C SER A 127 23.30 -2.70 16.70
N PHE A 128 23.09 -2.03 17.85
CA PHE A 128 21.91 -2.22 18.67
C PHE A 128 20.67 -1.65 17.99
N THR A 129 20.77 -0.45 17.42
CA THR A 129 19.70 0.21 16.66
C THR A 129 19.31 -0.63 15.44
N THR A 130 20.28 -1.07 14.63
CA THR A 130 19.97 -1.93 13.48
C THR A 130 19.40 -3.28 13.89
N ARG A 131 19.84 -3.85 15.02
CA ARG A 131 19.21 -5.06 15.58
C ARG A 131 17.74 -4.83 15.94
N ASP A 132 17.38 -3.70 16.54
CA ASP A 132 16.00 -3.38 16.89
C ASP A 132 15.14 -3.09 15.65
N ILE A 133 15.67 -2.40 14.63
CA ILE A 133 15.01 -2.22 13.32
C ILE A 133 14.69 -3.59 12.71
N ARG A 134 15.67 -4.51 12.66
CA ARG A 134 15.47 -5.86 12.11
C ARG A 134 14.40 -6.63 12.87
N ARG A 135 14.39 -6.53 14.20
CA ARG A 135 13.40 -7.20 15.05
C ARG A 135 12.00 -6.63 14.85
N LEU A 136 11.88 -5.30 14.74
CA LEU A 136 10.62 -4.63 14.47
C LEU A 136 10.06 -5.04 13.11
N LYS A 137 10.87 -4.97 12.04
CA LYS A 137 10.47 -5.40 10.70
C LYS A 137 9.93 -6.83 10.70
N LYS A 138 10.71 -7.79 11.24
CA LYS A 138 10.29 -9.20 11.31
C LYS A 138 9.02 -9.40 12.13
N TYR A 139 8.85 -8.66 13.22
CA TYR A 139 7.66 -8.73 14.04
C TYR A 139 6.42 -8.24 13.27
N LEU A 140 6.51 -7.07 12.61
CA LEU A 140 5.40 -6.53 11.80
C LEU A 140 5.04 -7.46 10.64
N GLU A 141 6.02 -7.92 9.85
CA GLU A 141 5.78 -8.84 8.73
C GLU A 141 5.06 -10.12 9.18
N LYS A 142 5.49 -10.69 10.32
CA LYS A 142 4.89 -11.90 10.89
C LYS A 142 3.49 -11.62 11.43
N LYS A 143 3.32 -10.58 12.25
CA LYS A 143 2.05 -10.31 12.95
C LYS A 143 0.94 -9.87 12.02
N LEU A 144 1.26 -9.02 11.04
CA LEU A 144 0.27 -8.56 10.07
C LEU A 144 -0.21 -9.73 9.19
N ARG A 145 0.71 -10.63 8.78
CA ARG A 145 0.34 -11.88 8.12
C ARG A 145 -0.56 -12.78 8.97
N GLU A 146 -0.19 -12.99 10.24
CA GLU A 146 -0.99 -13.81 11.17
C GLU A 146 -2.40 -13.26 11.39
N MET A 147 -2.57 -11.94 11.43
CA MET A 147 -3.87 -11.33 11.68
C MET A 147 -4.76 -11.26 10.44
N TYR A 148 -4.16 -11.10 9.25
CA TYR A 148 -4.90 -10.62 8.08
C TYR A 148 -4.73 -11.49 6.83
N GLY A 149 -4.01 -12.62 6.92
CA GLY A 149 -3.72 -13.50 5.79
C GLY A 149 -2.66 -12.94 4.84
N VAL A 150 -2.67 -11.63 4.64
CA VAL A 150 -1.70 -10.90 3.83
C VAL A 150 -0.63 -10.21 4.68
N SER A 151 0.58 -10.20 4.15
CA SER A 151 1.70 -9.48 4.74
C SER A 151 1.90 -8.18 3.96
N PRO A 152 1.70 -7.00 4.57
CA PRO A 152 1.95 -5.74 3.89
C PRO A 152 3.43 -5.54 3.64
N ILE A 153 3.74 -4.59 2.77
CA ILE A 153 5.11 -4.26 2.45
C ILE A 153 5.73 -3.49 3.59
N VAL A 154 6.59 -4.14 4.36
CA VAL A 154 7.35 -3.47 5.43
C VAL A 154 8.67 -2.94 4.88
N VAL A 155 8.74 -1.62 4.73
CA VAL A 155 9.90 -0.89 4.20
C VAL A 155 10.65 -0.21 5.33
N THR A 156 11.97 -0.31 5.29
CA THR A 156 12.85 0.44 6.19
C THR A 156 13.53 1.59 5.44
N SER A 157 13.79 2.68 6.16
CA SER A 157 14.61 3.79 5.67
C SER A 157 15.99 3.83 6.31
N THR A 158 16.92 4.53 5.68
CA THR A 158 18.05 5.12 6.40
C THR A 158 17.61 6.37 7.18
N LEU A 159 18.46 6.80 8.11
CA LEU A 159 18.28 8.02 8.91
C LEU A 159 18.67 9.25 8.08
N PRO A 160 17.90 10.35 8.13
CA PRO A 160 18.23 11.59 7.43
C PRO A 160 19.51 12.25 8.00
N PRO A 161 20.14 13.17 7.24
CA PRO A 161 21.25 13.95 7.74
C PRO A 161 20.84 14.86 8.91
N THR A 162 21.82 15.36 9.68
CA THR A 162 21.64 16.39 10.71
C THR A 162 22.78 17.40 10.65
N LYS A 163 22.54 18.63 11.12
CA LYS A 163 23.58 19.65 11.35
C LYS A 163 24.26 19.50 12.72
N ARG A 164 23.93 18.45 13.49
CA ARG A 164 24.54 18.15 14.80
C ARG A 164 25.80 17.29 14.63
N ASP A 165 26.96 17.93 14.67
CA ASP A 165 28.25 17.26 14.50
C ASP A 165 28.49 16.10 15.50
N PHE A 166 27.99 16.24 16.73
CA PHE A 166 28.16 15.21 17.76
C PHE A 166 27.35 13.93 17.51
N GLN A 167 26.27 14.00 16.71
CA GLN A 167 25.41 12.86 16.37
C GLN A 167 25.78 12.22 15.03
N ASN A 168 26.37 12.98 14.12
CA ASN A 168 26.68 12.55 12.75
C ASN A 168 27.45 11.22 12.64
N PRO A 169 28.53 10.97 13.42
CA PRO A 169 29.27 9.70 13.33
C PRO A 169 28.40 8.48 13.62
N PHE A 170 27.52 8.57 14.63
CA PHE A 170 26.62 7.48 15.00
C PHE A 170 25.58 7.21 13.91
N LEU A 171 24.93 8.25 13.37
CA LEU A 171 23.94 8.09 12.30
C LEU A 171 24.58 7.51 11.04
N ALA A 172 25.79 7.96 10.69
CA ALA A 172 26.55 7.41 9.56
C ALA A 172 26.86 5.92 9.75
N GLU A 173 27.22 5.49 10.96
CA GLU A 173 27.45 4.08 11.27
C GLU A 173 26.17 3.24 11.14
N VAL A 174 25.04 3.71 11.69
CA VAL A 174 23.73 3.05 11.53
C VAL A 174 23.38 2.90 10.04
N ASN A 175 23.49 3.98 9.27
CA ASN A 175 23.18 3.99 7.85
C ASN A 175 24.10 3.08 7.03
N SER A 176 25.38 3.00 7.38
CA SER A 176 26.35 2.08 6.79
C SER A 176 25.94 0.62 7.03
N LEU A 177 25.61 0.27 8.29
CA LEU A 177 25.18 -1.08 8.65
C LEU A 177 23.89 -1.49 7.94
N LEU A 178 22.92 -0.58 7.81
CA LEU A 178 21.68 -0.83 7.07
C LEU A 178 21.95 -1.15 5.59
N ARG A 179 22.84 -0.39 4.93
CA ARG A 179 23.20 -0.58 3.51
C ARG A 179 24.00 -1.84 3.24
N GLN A 180 24.92 -2.20 4.12
CA GLN A 180 25.77 -3.38 3.95
C GLN A 180 25.00 -4.70 4.10
N ASN A 181 23.77 -4.64 4.62
CA ASN A 181 22.99 -5.81 5.00
C ASN A 181 21.57 -5.82 4.36
N PRO A 182 21.45 -5.60 3.03
CA PRO A 182 20.17 -5.34 2.38
C PRO A 182 19.19 -6.51 2.51
N ARG A 183 19.67 -7.75 2.62
CA ARG A 183 18.85 -8.95 2.82
C ARG A 183 18.04 -8.92 4.13
N TYR A 184 18.55 -8.28 5.18
CA TYR A 184 17.89 -8.26 6.49
C TYR A 184 16.95 -7.08 6.66
N PHE A 185 17.25 -5.97 5.99
CA PHE A 185 16.56 -4.70 6.20
C PHE A 185 15.59 -4.37 5.07
N GLY A 186 15.90 -4.77 3.82
CA GLY A 186 15.09 -4.40 2.65
C GLY A 186 14.97 -2.87 2.54
N VAL A 187 16.07 -2.14 2.77
CA VAL A 187 16.05 -0.68 2.73
C VAL A 187 15.72 -0.22 1.31
N GLU A 188 14.60 0.47 1.15
CA GLU A 188 14.23 1.06 -0.12
C GLU A 188 14.17 2.59 -0.06
N ILE A 189 14.17 3.19 1.13
CA ILE A 189 14.16 4.65 1.32
C ILE A 189 15.51 5.12 1.86
N PHE A 190 16.27 5.88 1.07
CA PHE A 190 17.61 6.33 1.44
C PHE A 190 17.63 7.83 1.79
N PHE A 191 17.10 8.19 2.97
CA PHE A 191 17.10 9.58 3.44
C PHE A 191 18.50 10.15 3.73
N ASP A 192 19.48 9.29 3.99
CA ASP A 192 20.87 9.69 4.20
C ASP A 192 21.55 10.29 2.95
N ARG A 193 20.91 10.18 1.77
CA ARG A 193 21.39 10.79 0.52
C ARG A 193 21.00 12.26 0.37
N PHE A 194 20.14 12.77 1.23
CA PHE A 194 19.86 14.20 1.26
C PHE A 194 21.04 14.96 1.83
N ASP A 195 21.19 16.19 1.36
CA ASP A 195 22.10 17.16 1.93
C ASP A 195 21.43 17.91 3.10
N THR A 196 22.22 18.59 3.94
CA THR A 196 21.73 19.27 5.15
C THR A 196 20.85 20.51 4.89
N SER A 197 20.64 20.94 3.64
CA SER A 197 19.68 22.02 3.33
C SER A 197 18.24 21.66 3.66
N ILE A 198 17.93 20.37 3.77
CA ILE A 198 16.59 19.93 4.22
C ILE A 198 16.35 20.26 5.68
N ILE A 199 17.39 20.50 6.48
CA ILE A 199 17.34 20.63 7.93
C ILE A 199 17.05 22.07 8.32
N SER A 200 16.14 22.24 9.27
CA SER A 200 15.78 23.51 9.89
C SER A 200 16.92 24.09 10.74
N ASP A 201 16.63 25.18 11.47
CA ASP A 201 17.58 25.87 12.33
C ASP A 201 17.78 25.17 13.69
N ASP A 202 16.93 24.21 14.06
CA ASP A 202 17.09 23.40 15.29
C ASP A 202 18.17 22.29 15.17
N LEU A 203 18.84 22.29 14.02
CA LEU A 203 19.96 21.43 13.63
C LEU A 203 19.59 19.96 13.42
N LEU A 204 18.36 19.51 13.67
CA LEU A 204 17.98 18.11 13.59
C LEU A 204 16.84 17.85 12.62
N HIS A 205 15.76 18.60 12.74
CA HIS A 205 14.53 18.24 12.06
C HIS A 205 14.47 18.92 10.68
N PRO A 206 13.91 18.24 9.67
CA PRO A 206 13.67 18.86 8.39
C PRO A 206 12.78 20.12 8.51
N ASN A 207 13.03 21.13 7.69
CA ASN A 207 12.10 22.24 7.49
C ASN A 207 10.98 21.83 6.52
N GLY A 208 9.98 22.70 6.30
CA GLY A 208 8.86 22.40 5.39
C GLY A 208 9.29 22.01 3.97
N ALA A 209 10.29 22.68 3.40
CA ALA A 209 10.84 22.33 2.09
C ALA A 209 11.59 20.98 2.10
N GLY A 210 12.28 20.67 3.20
CA GLY A 210 12.91 19.39 3.47
C GLY A 210 11.90 18.26 3.52
N TYR A 211 10.83 18.41 4.27
CA TYR A 211 9.73 17.45 4.32
C TYR A 211 9.05 17.27 2.97
N GLN A 212 8.88 18.33 2.19
CA GLN A 212 8.37 18.25 0.82
C GLN A 212 9.28 17.43 -0.10
N ARG A 213 10.61 17.60 0.02
CA ARG A 213 11.59 16.80 -0.73
C ARG A 213 11.53 15.33 -0.32
N MET A 214 11.44 15.05 0.98
CA MET A 214 11.31 13.69 1.52
C MET A 214 10.04 13.00 1.02
N ALA A 215 8.89 13.69 1.04
CA ALA A 215 7.62 13.14 0.59
C ALA A 215 7.63 12.77 -0.91
N ARG A 216 8.17 13.65 -1.77
CA ARG A 216 8.34 13.35 -3.21
C ARG A 216 9.27 12.17 -3.44
N TYR A 217 10.33 12.07 -2.66
CA TYR A 217 11.24 10.94 -2.72
C TYR A 217 10.51 9.64 -2.34
N VAL A 218 9.81 9.60 -1.21
CA VAL A 218 9.02 8.43 -0.81
C VAL A 218 8.01 8.04 -1.90
N LYS A 219 7.21 8.99 -2.42
CA LYS A 219 6.28 8.76 -3.52
C LYS A 219 6.93 8.01 -4.68
N GLY A 220 8.03 8.53 -5.22
CA GLY A 220 8.71 7.91 -6.36
C GLY A 220 9.28 6.51 -6.05
N ARG A 221 9.62 6.22 -4.79
CA ARG A 221 10.11 4.89 -4.38
C ARG A 221 8.98 3.88 -4.22
N VAL A 222 7.86 4.30 -3.65
CA VAL A 222 6.68 3.45 -3.46
C VAL A 222 6.04 3.13 -4.81
N GLN A 223 5.79 4.11 -5.67
CA GLN A 223 5.14 3.89 -6.97
C GLN A 223 6.01 3.13 -7.99
N HIS A 224 7.32 3.42 -8.13
CA HIS A 224 8.11 2.84 -9.23
C HIS A 224 8.91 1.57 -8.88
N LYS A 225 9.41 1.44 -7.64
CA LYS A 225 10.39 0.38 -7.31
C LYS A 225 9.86 -0.66 -6.32
N LEU A 226 8.96 -0.28 -5.43
CA LEU A 226 8.34 -1.23 -4.51
C LEU A 226 7.29 -2.07 -5.27
N SER A 227 6.41 -1.43 -6.04
CA SER A 227 5.40 -2.12 -6.87
C SER A 227 6.03 -3.10 -7.88
N SER A 228 7.06 -2.69 -8.62
CA SER A 228 7.71 -3.57 -9.61
C SER A 228 8.53 -4.72 -9.00
N ARG A 229 9.14 -4.53 -7.81
CA ARG A 229 9.90 -5.59 -7.13
C ARG A 229 9.00 -6.58 -6.39
N LEU A 230 7.78 -6.18 -6.04
CA LEU A 230 6.85 -6.99 -5.27
C LEU A 230 5.74 -7.61 -6.14
N ALA A 231 5.43 -7.03 -7.30
CA ALA A 231 4.82 -7.75 -8.42
C ALA A 231 5.67 -8.96 -8.84
N ALA A 232 7.00 -8.88 -8.70
CA ALA A 232 7.92 -10.00 -8.93
C ALA A 232 7.94 -11.04 -7.79
N LYS A 233 7.46 -10.70 -6.58
CA LYS A 233 7.14 -11.70 -5.55
C LYS A 233 5.69 -12.12 -5.76
N LYS A 234 5.41 -12.65 -6.95
CA LYS A 234 4.10 -13.14 -7.40
C LYS A 234 3.56 -14.04 -6.29
N ARG A 235 2.58 -13.54 -5.53
CA ARG A 235 1.78 -14.39 -4.67
C ARG A 235 1.11 -15.42 -5.57
N HIS A 236 0.86 -16.59 -5.03
CA HIS A 236 0.17 -17.61 -5.80
C HIS A 236 -1.23 -17.10 -6.09
N ASP A 237 -1.62 -17.28 -7.33
CA ASP A 237 -2.93 -17.03 -7.91
C ASP A 237 -3.01 -18.21 -8.89
N ARG A 238 -3.71 -19.26 -8.48
CA ARG A 238 -3.59 -20.59 -9.08
C ARG A 238 -4.45 -20.73 -10.32
N ASP A 239 -5.64 -20.19 -10.29
CA ASP A 239 -6.64 -20.13 -11.36
C ASP A 239 -6.46 -18.90 -12.26
N ASN A 240 -5.68 -17.90 -11.85
CA ASN A 240 -5.38 -16.69 -12.63
C ASN A 240 -6.64 -15.85 -12.90
N ASP A 241 -7.53 -15.76 -11.91
CA ASP A 241 -8.73 -14.92 -11.94
C ASP A 241 -8.46 -13.48 -11.49
N GLY A 242 -7.29 -13.23 -10.87
CA GLY A 242 -6.90 -11.92 -10.34
C GLY A 242 -7.06 -11.76 -8.83
N ILE A 243 -7.51 -12.77 -8.10
CA ILE A 243 -7.49 -12.80 -6.63
C ILE A 243 -6.29 -13.66 -6.17
N PHE A 244 -5.64 -13.29 -5.07
CA PHE A 244 -4.55 -14.11 -4.54
C PHE A 244 -5.10 -15.28 -3.71
N ASP A 245 -4.49 -16.48 -3.82
CA ASP A 245 -4.82 -17.68 -3.04
C ASP A 245 -4.97 -17.42 -1.52
N GLU A 246 -4.17 -16.49 -0.97
CA GLU A 246 -4.18 -16.15 0.46
C GLU A 246 -5.42 -15.33 0.85
N LEU A 247 -6.08 -14.66 -0.10
CA LEU A 247 -7.21 -13.74 0.09
C LEU A 247 -8.56 -14.40 -0.18
N GLU A 248 -8.66 -15.26 -1.19
CA GLU A 248 -9.90 -15.92 -1.61
C GLU A 248 -10.68 -16.53 -0.44
N PRO A 249 -10.17 -17.51 0.32
CA PRO A 249 -10.93 -18.11 1.43
C PRO A 249 -11.08 -17.20 2.65
N LEU A 250 -10.32 -16.11 2.75
CA LEU A 250 -10.31 -15.23 3.93
C LEU A 250 -11.20 -14.00 3.77
N ARG A 251 -11.41 -13.51 2.55
CA ARG A 251 -12.16 -12.27 2.28
C ARG A 251 -13.39 -12.50 1.42
N PHE A 252 -13.27 -13.32 0.39
CA PHE A 252 -14.32 -13.53 -0.61
C PHE A 252 -15.04 -14.86 -0.41
N SER A 253 -14.42 -15.79 0.35
CA SER A 253 -14.89 -17.16 0.58
C SER A 253 -14.95 -18.01 -0.71
N THR A 254 -14.21 -17.62 -1.73
CA THR A 254 -14.06 -18.30 -3.01
C THR A 254 -13.02 -19.42 -2.96
N ASP A 255 -12.99 -20.29 -3.97
CA ASP A 255 -12.08 -21.44 -4.07
C ASP A 255 -10.82 -21.09 -4.88
N PRO A 256 -9.60 -21.09 -4.28
CA PRO A 256 -8.32 -20.73 -4.92
C PRO A 256 -7.80 -21.74 -5.93
N THR A 257 -8.68 -22.51 -6.52
CA THR A 257 -8.41 -23.47 -7.59
C THR A 257 -9.42 -23.35 -8.73
N LYS A 258 -10.39 -22.44 -8.63
CA LYS A 258 -11.46 -22.23 -9.58
C LYS A 258 -11.49 -20.76 -9.98
N THR A 259 -11.43 -20.52 -11.28
CA THR A 259 -11.58 -19.17 -11.83
C THR A 259 -12.97 -18.58 -11.56
N ASP A 260 -13.98 -19.42 -11.36
CA ASP A 260 -15.40 -19.11 -11.24
C ASP A 260 -15.96 -20.07 -10.18
N THR A 261 -16.28 -19.54 -9.00
CA THR A 261 -16.63 -20.33 -7.81
C THR A 261 -18.07 -20.80 -7.84
N ASP A 262 -19.01 -19.94 -8.25
CA ASP A 262 -20.44 -20.24 -8.29
C ASP A 262 -20.91 -20.87 -9.61
N GLY A 263 -20.17 -20.69 -10.70
CA GLY A 263 -20.35 -21.37 -11.98
C GLY A 263 -21.20 -20.58 -12.98
N ASP A 264 -21.34 -19.26 -12.80
CA ASP A 264 -22.20 -18.41 -13.61
C ASP A 264 -21.54 -17.91 -14.92
N THR A 265 -20.28 -18.31 -15.16
CA THR A 265 -19.38 -17.97 -16.28
C THR A 265 -18.62 -16.66 -16.16
N LEU A 266 -18.82 -15.90 -15.09
CA LEU A 266 -18.01 -14.76 -14.68
C LEU A 266 -16.90 -15.27 -13.73
N SER A 267 -15.70 -14.70 -13.82
CA SER A 267 -14.64 -15.10 -12.88
C SER A 267 -14.77 -14.36 -11.56
N ASP A 268 -14.43 -14.97 -10.43
CA ASP A 268 -14.54 -14.33 -9.11
C ASP A 268 -13.84 -12.95 -9.07
N GLY A 269 -12.68 -12.83 -9.73
CA GLY A 269 -11.98 -11.55 -9.88
C GLY A 269 -12.73 -10.48 -10.70
N ASP A 270 -13.43 -10.86 -11.76
CA ASP A 270 -14.25 -9.95 -12.58
C ASP A 270 -15.48 -9.48 -11.78
N GLU A 271 -16.11 -10.39 -11.06
CA GLU A 271 -17.22 -10.09 -10.16
C GLU A 271 -16.81 -9.10 -9.07
N VAL A 272 -15.70 -9.37 -8.37
CA VAL A 272 -15.26 -8.53 -7.26
C VAL A 272 -14.73 -7.16 -7.72
N PHE A 273 -14.00 -7.09 -8.85
CA PHE A 273 -13.27 -5.87 -9.24
C PHE A 273 -13.86 -5.08 -10.40
N VAL A 274 -14.70 -5.70 -11.23
CA VAL A 274 -15.24 -5.07 -12.45
C VAL A 274 -16.74 -4.84 -12.33
N TYR A 275 -17.50 -5.88 -12.00
CA TYR A 275 -18.97 -5.85 -12.03
C TYR A 275 -19.60 -5.62 -10.66
N PHE A 276 -18.84 -5.79 -9.57
CA PHE A 276 -19.28 -5.61 -8.19
C PHE A 276 -20.44 -6.52 -7.78
N THR A 277 -20.49 -7.73 -8.33
CA THR A 277 -21.44 -8.81 -8.02
C THR A 277 -20.91 -9.71 -6.88
N ASP A 278 -21.72 -10.67 -6.41
CA ASP A 278 -21.36 -11.62 -5.36
C ASP A 278 -20.80 -12.93 -5.96
N PRO A 279 -19.49 -13.23 -5.84
CA PRO A 279 -18.84 -14.40 -6.48
C PRO A 279 -19.23 -15.76 -5.91
N LEU A 280 -20.29 -15.79 -5.11
CA LEU A 280 -20.86 -16.98 -4.49
C LEU A 280 -22.33 -17.15 -4.86
N ASN A 281 -22.84 -16.32 -5.76
CA ASN A 281 -24.25 -16.23 -6.11
C ASN A 281 -24.42 -15.91 -7.60
N GLU A 282 -24.80 -16.93 -8.36
CA GLU A 282 -24.95 -16.85 -9.83
C GLU A 282 -25.87 -15.71 -10.31
N ASP A 283 -26.75 -15.17 -9.46
CA ASP A 283 -27.72 -14.09 -9.76
C ASP A 283 -27.73 -13.08 -8.60
N SER A 284 -26.90 -12.04 -8.70
CA SER A 284 -26.62 -11.09 -7.62
C SER A 284 -27.79 -10.18 -7.27
N ASP A 285 -28.63 -9.85 -8.24
CA ASP A 285 -29.76 -8.94 -8.05
C ASP A 285 -31.11 -9.64 -7.83
N GLY A 286 -31.16 -10.95 -8.08
CA GLY A 286 -32.26 -11.86 -7.80
C GLY A 286 -33.39 -11.79 -8.81
N ASP A 287 -33.10 -11.49 -10.08
CA ASP A 287 -34.09 -11.35 -11.14
C ASP A 287 -34.31 -12.61 -12.01
N GLU A 288 -33.65 -13.71 -11.66
CA GLU A 288 -33.63 -15.01 -12.35
C GLU A 288 -32.76 -15.06 -13.62
N ILE A 289 -31.91 -14.07 -13.88
CA ILE A 289 -30.87 -14.08 -14.91
C ILE A 289 -29.51 -14.09 -14.22
N SER A 290 -28.58 -14.93 -14.69
CA SER A 290 -27.25 -14.98 -14.06
C SER A 290 -26.41 -13.75 -14.41
N ASP A 291 -25.50 -13.33 -13.53
CA ASP A 291 -24.68 -12.14 -13.74
C ASP A 291 -23.87 -12.24 -15.03
N GLY A 292 -23.27 -13.41 -15.30
CA GLY A 292 -22.58 -13.72 -16.55
C GLY A 292 -23.47 -13.62 -17.80
N GLU A 293 -24.74 -14.04 -17.73
CA GLU A 293 -25.70 -13.94 -18.83
C GLU A 293 -26.09 -12.47 -19.09
N GLU A 294 -26.24 -11.68 -18.04
CA GLU A 294 -26.51 -10.25 -18.12
C GLU A 294 -25.37 -9.49 -18.78
N ILE A 295 -24.12 -9.79 -18.39
CA ILE A 295 -22.93 -9.20 -19.03
C ILE A 295 -22.82 -9.59 -20.50
N GLU A 296 -23.12 -10.84 -20.87
CA GLU A 296 -23.15 -11.25 -22.29
C GLU A 296 -24.21 -10.46 -23.09
N LYS A 297 -25.36 -10.16 -22.47
CA LYS A 297 -26.45 -9.37 -23.08
C LYS A 297 -26.22 -7.86 -23.02
N GLY A 298 -25.25 -7.41 -22.23
CA GLY A 298 -24.97 -5.99 -21.98
C GLY A 298 -26.01 -5.32 -21.07
N THR A 299 -26.66 -6.07 -20.18
CA THR A 299 -27.45 -5.53 -19.06
C THR A 299 -26.55 -5.34 -17.83
N ASP A 300 -27.10 -4.79 -16.75
CA ASP A 300 -26.36 -4.47 -15.52
C ASP A 300 -26.74 -5.49 -14.44
N PRO A 301 -25.79 -6.37 -14.02
CA PRO A 301 -26.06 -7.51 -13.13
C PRO A 301 -26.38 -7.15 -11.68
N ASN A 302 -26.46 -5.84 -11.39
CA ASN A 302 -26.85 -5.34 -10.08
C ASN A 302 -28.23 -4.65 -10.12
N THR A 303 -28.95 -4.76 -11.24
CA THR A 303 -30.22 -4.08 -11.44
C THR A 303 -31.27 -4.96 -12.11
N PRO A 304 -32.33 -5.37 -11.37
CA PRO A 304 -33.27 -6.34 -11.87
C PRO A 304 -33.88 -5.92 -13.22
N THR A 305 -33.70 -6.76 -14.22
CA THR A 305 -34.32 -6.62 -15.53
C THR A 305 -35.81 -6.90 -15.40
N ASN A 306 -36.58 -5.86 -15.08
CA ASN A 306 -38.03 -5.94 -15.19
C ASN A 306 -38.37 -6.42 -16.60
N SER A 307 -39.09 -7.55 -16.70
CA SER A 307 -39.46 -8.29 -17.91
C SER A 307 -40.32 -7.54 -18.95
N SER A 308 -40.20 -6.20 -19.03
CA SER A 308 -41.05 -5.30 -19.81
C SER A 308 -40.30 -4.34 -20.72
N SER A 309 -38.97 -4.41 -20.86
CA SER A 309 -38.25 -3.52 -21.79
C SER A 309 -37.09 -4.19 -22.50
N VAL A 310 -37.40 -5.14 -23.37
CA VAL A 310 -36.62 -5.36 -24.60
C VAL A 310 -37.40 -4.69 -25.73
N PRO A 311 -36.84 -3.67 -26.42
CA PRO A 311 -37.51 -3.00 -27.54
C PRO A 311 -37.69 -3.90 -28.78
#